data_AF-A0A9X3M9F8-F1
#
_entry.id   AF-A0A9X3M9F8-F1
#
_cell.length_a   1.000
_cell.length_b   1.000
_cell.length_c   1.000
_cell.angle_alpha   90.00
_cell.angle_beta   90.00
_cell.angle_gamma   90.00
#
_symmetry.space_group_name_H-M   'P 1'
#
loop_
_entity.id
_entity.type
_entity.pdbx_description
1 polymer ?
#
loop_
_entity_poly.entity_id
_entity_poly.type
_entity_poly.pdbx_seq_one_letter_code
_entity_poly.pdbx_strand_id
1 'polypeptide(L)'
;MAAPAVHLHAAAGLPEGVQLGPTLAILGAIFLVTLALRGLPFAALRFFRESDLVAWLGLAMPVGVMTLLVVYTVSGQADAPGGFTAVGIALAFTVALHLWRRSATLSILLGTVLYLVLANLIF
;
A
#
# COMPACT_ATOMS: atom_id res chain seq x y z
N MET A 1 -25.27 -41.83 -4.42
CA MET A 1 -25.65 -41.05 -3.22
C MET A 1 -24.49 -40.14 -2.79
N ALA A 2 -24.03 -39.24 -3.68
CA ALA A 2 -22.83 -38.41 -3.48
C ALA A 2 -23.01 -36.99 -4.07
N ALA A 3 -24.18 -36.38 -3.81
CA ALA A 3 -24.61 -35.14 -4.48
C ALA A 3 -24.73 -33.86 -3.62
N PRO A 4 -24.49 -33.78 -2.28
CA PRO A 4 -24.69 -32.52 -1.58
C PRO A 4 -23.51 -31.53 -1.75
N ALA A 5 -22.29 -32.02 -2.02
CA ALA A 5 -21.11 -31.16 -2.12
C ALA A 5 -21.04 -30.39 -3.44
N VAL A 6 -21.38 -31.04 -4.57
CA VAL A 6 -21.23 -30.46 -5.91
C VAL A 6 -22.13 -29.21 -6.11
N HIS A 7 -23.33 -29.20 -5.53
CA HIS A 7 -24.23 -28.05 -5.64
C HIS A 7 -23.75 -26.80 -4.86
N LEU A 8 -22.97 -26.98 -3.78
CA LEU A 8 -22.40 -25.87 -3.01
C LEU A 8 -21.18 -25.25 -3.71
N HIS A 9 -20.40 -26.06 -4.44
CA HIS A 9 -19.26 -25.59 -5.23
C HIS A 9 -19.69 -24.74 -6.43
N ALA A 10 -20.73 -25.17 -7.15
CA ALA A 10 -21.28 -24.45 -8.31
C ALA A 10 -21.96 -23.11 -7.92
N ALA A 11 -22.65 -23.06 -6.77
CA ALA A 11 -23.28 -21.83 -6.28
C ALA A 11 -22.26 -20.80 -5.74
N ALA A 12 -21.07 -21.25 -5.34
CA ALA A 12 -20.01 -20.41 -4.79
C ALA A 12 -19.02 -19.87 -5.85
N GLY A 13 -19.10 -20.33 -7.11
CA GLY A 13 -18.28 -19.82 -8.23
C GLY A 13 -16.78 -20.10 -8.10
N LEU A 14 -16.38 -21.15 -7.37
CA LEU A 14 -14.97 -21.46 -7.11
C LEU A 14 -14.37 -22.36 -8.20
N PRO A 15 -13.11 -22.14 -8.63
CA PRO A 15 -12.45 -22.96 -9.63
C PRO A 15 -12.28 -24.42 -9.17
N GLU A 16 -12.36 -25.35 -10.13
CA GLU A 16 -12.29 -26.80 -9.92
C GLU A 16 -11.02 -27.17 -9.13
N GLY A 17 -11.19 -27.71 -7.92
CA GLY A 17 -10.10 -28.10 -7.00
C GLY A 17 -10.01 -27.31 -5.69
N VAL A 18 -10.76 -26.21 -5.54
CA VAL A 18 -10.77 -25.41 -4.30
C VAL A 18 -11.84 -25.94 -3.34
N GLN A 19 -11.40 -26.58 -2.26
CA GLN A 19 -12.27 -27.09 -1.20
C GLN A 19 -12.63 -25.95 -0.21
N LEU A 20 -13.92 -25.76 0.07
CA LEU A 20 -14.41 -24.69 0.95
C LEU A 20 -13.80 -24.76 2.36
N GLY A 21 -13.65 -25.96 2.91
CA GLY A 21 -13.09 -26.19 4.24
C GLY A 21 -11.70 -25.57 4.44
N PRO A 22 -10.67 -25.99 3.67
CA PRO A 22 -9.34 -25.43 3.80
C PRO A 22 -9.26 -23.95 3.40
N THR A 23 -10.04 -23.49 2.42
CA THR A 23 -10.05 -22.06 2.04
C THR A 23 -10.56 -21.18 3.18
N LEU A 24 -11.66 -21.58 3.84
CA LEU A 24 -12.19 -20.86 5.00
C LEU A 24 -11.22 -20.91 6.19
N ALA A 25 -10.54 -22.05 6.40
CA ALA A 25 -9.53 -22.17 7.44
C ALA A 25 -8.33 -21.23 7.20
N ILE A 26 -7.85 -21.15 5.96
CA ILE A 26 -6.76 -20.23 5.57
C ILE A 26 -7.21 -18.78 5.74
N LEU A 27 -8.41 -18.43 5.26
CA LEU A 27 -8.94 -17.06 5.36
C LEU A 27 -9.12 -16.64 6.82
N GLY A 28 -9.64 -17.54 7.66
CA GLY A 28 -9.76 -17.34 9.10
C GLY A 28 -8.41 -17.15 9.78
N ALA A 29 -7.41 -17.96 9.42
CA ALA A 29 -6.05 -17.81 9.94
C ALA A 29 -5.43 -16.47 9.53
N ILE A 30 -5.50 -16.09 8.26
CA ILE A 30 -4.98 -14.79 7.77
C ILE A 30 -5.70 -13.63 8.47
N PHE A 31 -7.02 -13.73 8.63
CA PHE A 31 -7.81 -12.71 9.33
C PHE A 31 -7.35 -12.53 10.77
N LEU A 32 -7.21 -13.63 11.52
CA LEU A 32 -6.79 -13.61 12.92
C LEU A 32 -5.36 -13.07 13.06
N VAL A 33 -4.44 -13.53 12.22
CA VAL A 33 -3.05 -13.05 12.20
C VAL A 33 -3.01 -11.56 11.85
N THR A 34 -3.74 -11.11 10.83
CA THR A 34 -3.79 -9.70 10.43
C THR A 34 -4.36 -8.83 11.54
N LEU A 35 -5.44 -9.26 12.19
CA LEU A 35 -6.04 -8.53 13.30
C LEU A 35 -5.07 -8.45 14.48
N ALA A 36 -4.39 -9.55 14.81
CA ALA A 36 -3.38 -9.58 15.85
C ALA A 36 -2.22 -8.65 15.52
N LEU A 37 -1.60 -8.76 14.33
CA LEU A 37 -0.46 -7.93 13.92
C LEU A 37 -0.82 -6.44 13.82
N ARG A 38 -2.04 -6.10 13.39
CA ARG A 38 -2.51 -4.70 13.35
C ARG A 38 -2.91 -4.18 14.72
N GLY A 39 -3.49 -5.01 15.59
CA GLY A 39 -3.90 -4.62 16.93
C GLY A 39 -2.73 -4.50 17.91
N LEU A 40 -1.70 -5.33 17.74
CA LEU A 40 -0.48 -5.36 18.57
C LEU A 40 0.22 -4.00 18.70
N PRO A 41 0.51 -3.23 17.63
CA PRO A 41 1.16 -1.93 17.76
C PRO A 41 0.33 -0.97 18.61
N PHE A 42 -1.00 -0.99 18.50
CA PHE A 42 -1.88 -0.13 19.30
C PHE A 42 -1.97 -0.60 20.77
N ALA A 43 -1.99 -1.91 21.02
CA ALA A 43 -1.96 -2.46 22.37
C ALA A 43 -0.65 -2.14 23.08
N ALA A 44 0.48 -2.27 22.38
CA ALA A 44 1.80 -1.87 22.87
C ALA A 44 1.85 -0.36 23.14
N LEU A 45 1.35 0.48 22.22
CA LEU A 45 1.28 1.94 22.41
C LEU A 45 0.49 2.34 23.67
N ARG A 46 -0.59 1.61 23.98
CA ARG A 46 -1.40 1.84 25.18
C ARG A 46 -0.66 1.49 26.48
N PHE A 47 0.20 0.46 26.46
CA PHE A 47 1.00 0.06 27.61
C PHE A 47 2.11 1.06 27.93
N PHE A 48 2.71 1.66 26.90
CA PHE A 48 3.80 2.65 27.05
C PHE A 48 3.34 4.12 27.00
N ARG A 49 2.04 4.38 27.27
CA ARG A 49 1.41 5.71 27.10
C ARG A 49 1.98 6.81 28.02
N GLU A 50 2.72 6.44 29.05
CA GLU A 50 3.34 7.38 30.01
C GLU A 50 4.73 7.88 29.56
N SER A 51 5.27 7.36 28.45
CA SER A 51 6.59 7.75 27.93
C SER A 51 6.47 8.73 26.76
N ASP A 52 7.08 9.91 26.88
CA ASP A 52 7.13 10.95 25.85
C ASP A 52 7.68 10.45 24.51
N LEU A 53 8.56 9.45 24.53
CA LEU A 53 9.10 8.83 23.31
C LEU A 53 8.01 8.13 22.48
N VAL A 54 7.01 7.52 23.13
CA VAL A 54 5.93 6.79 22.45
C VAL A 54 4.94 7.76 21.80
N ALA A 55 4.68 8.90 22.46
CA ALA A 55 3.90 9.99 21.87
C ALA A 55 4.61 10.60 20.65
N TRP A 56 5.93 10.80 20.75
CA TRP A 56 6.73 11.30 19.63
C TRP A 56 6.78 10.32 18.46
N LEU A 57 6.96 9.02 18.73
CA LEU A 57 6.88 7.98 17.68
C LEU A 57 5.52 7.96 17.01
N GLY A 58 4.41 8.11 17.75
CA GLY A 58 3.07 8.21 17.18
C GLY A 58 2.90 9.40 16.22
N LEU A 59 3.55 10.53 16.51
CA LEU A 59 3.57 11.72 15.65
C LEU A 59 4.53 11.59 14.47
N ALA A 60 5.66 10.91 14.64
CA ALA A 60 6.68 10.71 13.62
C ALA A 60 6.34 9.57 12.64
N MET A 61 5.49 8.62 13.04
CA MET A 61 5.06 7.47 12.24
C MET A 61 4.49 7.86 10.86
N PRO A 62 3.51 8.79 10.75
CA PRO A 62 2.99 9.23 9.46
C PRO A 62 4.07 9.80 8.54
N VAL A 63 4.96 10.63 9.09
CA VAL A 63 6.07 11.23 8.33
C VAL A 63 7.02 10.15 7.83
N GLY A 64 7.40 9.20 8.71
CA GLY A 64 8.27 8.09 8.35
C GLY A 64 7.68 7.19 7.26
N VAL A 65 6.39 6.86 7.34
CA VAL A 65 5.69 6.08 6.30
C VAL A 65 5.66 6.82 4.97
N MET A 66 5.37 8.14 4.98
CA MET A 66 5.38 8.94 3.76
C MET A 66 6.78 8.97 3.12
N THR A 67 7.83 9.15 3.91
CA THR A 67 9.21 9.09 3.42
C THR A 67 9.57 7.72 2.84
N LEU A 68 9.21 6.63 3.55
CA LEU A 68 9.46 5.26 3.09
C LEU A 68 8.76 4.97 1.77
N LEU A 69 7.49 5.37 1.63
CA LEU A 69 6.72 5.21 0.39
C LEU A 69 7.39 5.91 -0.79
N VAL A 70 7.90 7.13 -0.59
CA VAL A 70 8.64 7.87 -1.65
C VAL A 70 9.92 7.13 -2.03
N VAL A 71 10.74 6.75 -1.05
CA VAL A 71 12.01 6.04 -1.30
C VAL A 71 11.74 4.70 -2.01
N TYR A 72 10.74 3.96 -1.56
CA TYR A 72 10.39 2.67 -2.14
C TYR A 72 9.90 2.81 -3.59
N THR A 73 9.02 3.79 -3.86
CA THR A 73 8.52 4.06 -5.21
C THR A 73 9.66 4.43 -6.16
N VAL A 74 10.63 5.23 -5.70
CA VAL A 74 11.83 5.57 -6.49
C VAL A 74 12.70 4.34 -6.71
N SER A 75 12.90 3.50 -5.68
CA SER A 75 13.72 2.30 -5.78
C SER A 75 13.13 1.23 -6.72
N GLY A 76 11.80 1.10 -6.75
CA GLY A 76 11.10 0.13 -7.61
C GLY A 76 11.04 0.53 -9.08
N GLN A 77 11.34 1.79 -9.42
CA GLN A 77 11.39 2.26 -10.80
C GLN A 77 12.70 1.99 -11.54
N ALA A 78 13.64 1.28 -10.89
CA ALA A 78 14.89 0.85 -11.53
C ALA A 78 14.65 -0.02 -12.78
N ASP A 79 13.57 -0.82 -12.79
CA ASP A 79 13.26 -1.78 -13.86
C ASP A 79 12.19 -1.28 -14.86
N ALA A 80 11.71 -0.03 -14.71
CA ALA A 80 10.69 0.53 -15.59
C ALA A 80 11.29 1.19 -16.86
N PRO A 81 10.56 1.19 -18.00
CA PRO A 81 11.02 1.88 -19.21
C PRO A 81 11.05 3.39 -18.94
N GLY A 82 12.24 3.97 -18.80
CA GLY A 82 12.46 5.39 -18.44
C GLY A 82 13.46 5.62 -17.29
N GLY A 83 13.79 4.60 -16.50
CA GLY A 83 14.87 4.61 -15.50
C GLY A 83 14.78 5.69 -14.41
N PHE A 84 15.89 5.90 -13.69
CA PHE A 84 16.00 6.86 -12.58
C PHE A 84 15.89 8.33 -13.00
N THR A 85 16.21 8.66 -14.26
CA THR A 85 16.28 10.04 -14.75
C THR A 85 14.90 10.66 -14.94
N ALA A 86 13.95 9.93 -15.53
CA ALA A 86 12.58 10.41 -15.73
C ALA A 86 11.85 10.62 -14.39
N VAL A 87 12.02 9.69 -13.45
CA VAL A 87 11.41 9.74 -12.11
C VAL A 87 12.00 10.87 -11.28
N GLY A 88 13.33 11.06 -11.32
CA GLY A 88 14.01 12.15 -10.61
C GLY A 88 13.57 13.54 -11.06
N ILE A 89 13.41 13.75 -12.37
CA ILE A 89 12.94 15.02 -12.93
C ILE A 89 11.47 15.27 -12.56
N ALA A 90 10.61 14.25 -12.66
CA ALA A 90 9.20 14.38 -12.29
C ALA A 90 9.01 14.65 -10.78
N LEU A 91 9.81 14.01 -9.91
CA LEU A 91 9.82 14.27 -8.47
C LEU A 91 10.33 15.68 -8.14
N ALA A 92 11.45 16.10 -8.73
CA ALA A 92 12.00 17.43 -8.55
C ALA A 92 11.00 18.51 -8.99
N PHE A 93 10.33 18.29 -10.12
CA PHE A 93 9.30 19.20 -10.63
C PHE A 93 8.06 19.21 -9.72
N THR A 94 7.65 18.06 -9.20
CA THR A 94 6.53 17.94 -8.26
C THR A 94 6.83 18.66 -6.94
N VAL A 95 8.04 18.52 -6.39
CA VAL A 95 8.48 19.22 -5.17
C VAL A 95 8.57 20.73 -5.39
N ALA A 96 9.11 21.17 -6.53
CA ALA A 96 9.19 22.58 -6.88
C ALA A 96 7.78 23.22 -7.01
N LEU A 97 6.84 22.52 -7.64
CA LEU A 97 5.44 22.96 -7.73
C LEU A 97 4.72 22.93 -6.37
N HIS A 98 5.02 21.93 -5.53
CA HIS A 98 4.42 21.81 -4.20
C HIS A 98 4.80 23.00 -3.31
N LEU A 99 6.07 23.44 -3.37
CA LEU A 99 6.56 24.61 -2.64
C LEU A 99 5.93 25.93 -3.14
N TRP A 100 5.61 26.03 -4.42
CA TRP A 100 5.05 27.27 -4.98
C TRP A 100 3.54 27.40 -4.69
N ARG A 101 2.75 26.32 -4.81
CA ARG A 101 1.28 26.44 -4.84
C ARG A 101 0.52 26.07 -3.58
N ARG A 102 1.20 25.59 -2.51
CA ARG A 102 0.59 25.28 -1.19
C ARG A 102 -0.68 24.40 -1.24
N SER A 103 -0.95 23.70 -2.34
CA SER A 103 -2.16 22.89 -2.58
C SER A 103 -1.80 21.48 -3.02
N ALA A 104 -1.90 20.53 -2.08
CA ALA A 104 -1.48 19.14 -2.25
C ALA A 104 -2.25 18.40 -3.37
N THR A 105 -3.54 18.71 -3.55
CA THR A 105 -4.40 18.10 -4.57
C THR A 105 -3.96 18.42 -6.00
N LEU A 106 -3.56 19.67 -6.28
CA LEU A 106 -3.09 20.05 -7.62
C LEU A 106 -1.70 19.49 -7.93
N SER A 107 -0.83 19.38 -6.93
CA SER A 107 0.53 18.84 -7.09
C SER A 107 0.51 17.34 -7.41
N ILE A 108 -0.35 16.54 -6.76
CA ILE A 108 -0.51 15.11 -7.05
C ILE A 108 -1.08 14.90 -8.45
N LEU A 109 -2.12 15.66 -8.82
CA LEU A 109 -2.79 15.51 -10.11
C LEU A 109 -1.88 15.90 -11.28
N LEU A 110 -1.19 17.05 -11.18
CA LEU A 110 -0.23 17.45 -12.21
C LEU A 110 0.97 16.49 -12.29
N GLY A 111 1.52 16.05 -11.16
CA GLY A 111 2.66 15.12 -11.14
C GLY A 111 2.32 13.79 -11.81
N THR A 112 1.12 13.26 -11.56
CA THR A 112 0.63 12.03 -12.18
C THR A 112 0.46 12.19 -13.69
N VAL A 113 -0.17 13.26 -14.15
CA VAL A 113 -0.37 13.53 -15.59
C VAL A 113 0.96 13.71 -16.31
N LEU A 114 1.90 14.45 -15.71
CA LEU A 114 3.22 14.66 -16.29
C LEU A 114 4.00 13.34 -16.40
N TYR A 115 3.97 12.50 -15.35
CA TYR A 115 4.58 11.17 -15.38
C TYR A 115 4.01 10.31 -16.51
N LEU A 116 2.68 10.25 -16.64
CA LEU A 116 2.02 9.44 -17.67
C LEU A 116 2.38 9.91 -19.09
N VAL A 117 2.46 11.23 -19.31
CA VAL A 117 2.86 11.81 -20.61
C VAL A 117 4.32 11.50 -20.92
N LEU A 118 5.24 11.65 -19.95
CA LEU A 118 6.64 11.32 -20.14
C LEU A 118 6.84 9.83 -20.46
N ALA A 119 6.16 8.96 -19.71
CA ALA A 119 6.28 7.51 -19.85
C ALA A 119 5.65 6.95 -21.14
N ASN A 120 4.59 7.59 -21.69
CA ASN A 120 3.94 7.12 -22.92
C ASN A 120 4.42 7.82 -24.20
N LEU A 121 4.87 9.08 -24.11
CA LEU A 121 5.14 9.89 -25.29
C LEU A 121 6.64 10.03 -25.59
N ILE A 122 7.50 9.77 -24.61
CA ILE A 122 8.95 10.00 -24.72
C ILE A 122 9.75 8.69 -24.63
N PHE A 123 9.18 7.64 -24.02
CA PHE A 123 9.80 6.32 -23.86
C PHE A 123 8.99 5.22 -24.55
#